data_AF-A0A317CS33-F1
#
_entry.id   AF-A0A317CS33-F1
#
_cell.length_a   1.000
_cell.length_b   1.000
_cell.length_c   1.000
_cell.angle_alpha   90.00
_cell.angle_beta   90.00
_cell.angle_gamma   90.00
#
_symmetry.space_group_name_H-M   'P 1'
#
loop_
_entity.id
_entity.type
_entity.pdbx_description
1 polymer ?
#
loop_
_entity_poly.entity_id
_entity_poly.type
_entity_poly.pdbx_seq_one_letter_code
_entity_poly.pdbx_strand_id
1 'polypeptide(L)'
;MTREIALDKQALFRWLLKRDVHEYLDTDGRPIGEGRSDVYASVETTFKSCPYPGSRHNHEYPMNASALNSISKEWQKVLLLLGELSQQYQAYQKTSVDSFYDLALVSGAGVFLSDYMALRHAQPLATRDFPVLLTGLYKVCLGFQQATFLAMMNDQFKDSVSEQQLPDSKGFYEHLETHGLLIGEDEVCGGSSVMIRRAFDAMCGKDLKPGAMEKLPQLAEMEVDWDAYNSFTSNASNLWRKAILYVIQMRGFVFEISDGSIPEALKTTINAHLKAHLNDIIKEQEGLAVEIATMTIEESDRPLSDWVGAQSHFLKEIDYSPAQTVINSELATRVINELAQKIDFSLHRDSVVHAIEWQVSHYQQFETAVLKDFNQHLEAMQKALGVAFSDTTLAAKDLSMIYGKTISNW
;
A
#
# COMPACT_ATOMS: atom_id res chain seq x y z
N MET A 1 19.72 15.18 -3.12
CA MET A 1 19.12 14.01 -2.44
C MET A 1 17.91 13.47 -3.20
N THR A 2 16.81 14.23 -3.40
CA THR A 2 15.62 13.74 -4.17
C THR A 2 15.94 13.21 -5.56
N ARG A 3 16.84 13.89 -6.29
CA ARG A 3 17.25 13.46 -7.64
C ARG A 3 17.92 12.08 -7.65
N GLU A 4 18.68 11.74 -6.62
CA GLU A 4 19.34 10.42 -6.52
C GLU A 4 18.30 9.33 -6.22
N ILE A 5 17.29 9.65 -5.39
CA ILE A 5 16.18 8.75 -5.07
C ILE A 5 15.39 8.40 -6.34
N ALA A 6 15.06 9.39 -7.17
CA ALA A 6 14.33 9.14 -8.41
C ALA A 6 15.14 8.29 -9.41
N LEU A 7 16.47 8.39 -9.40
CA LEU A 7 17.36 7.65 -10.31
C LEU A 7 17.57 6.19 -9.89
N ASP A 8 17.47 5.85 -8.61
CA ASP A 8 17.75 4.50 -8.12
C ASP A 8 16.44 3.75 -7.80
N LYS A 9 16.24 2.56 -8.39
CA LYS A 9 14.98 1.81 -8.20
C LYS A 9 14.79 1.34 -6.76
N GLN A 10 15.86 1.02 -6.04
CA GLN A 10 15.79 0.60 -4.64
C GLN A 10 15.40 1.78 -3.75
N ALA A 11 16.00 2.96 -3.98
CA ALA A 11 15.68 4.19 -3.27
C ALA A 11 14.25 4.65 -3.57
N LEU A 12 13.80 4.61 -4.82
CA LEU A 12 12.42 4.95 -5.18
C LEU A 12 11.40 3.98 -4.57
N PHE A 13 11.69 2.67 -4.63
CA PHE A 13 10.84 1.65 -3.99
C PHE A 13 10.73 1.88 -2.48
N ARG A 14 11.86 2.14 -1.82
CA ARG A 14 11.92 2.48 -0.40
C ARG A 14 11.15 3.76 -0.08
N TRP A 15 11.38 4.83 -0.85
CA TRP A 15 10.70 6.12 -0.67
C TRP A 15 9.19 5.93 -0.64
N LEU A 16 8.66 5.19 -1.62
CA LEU A 16 7.24 4.93 -1.72
C LEU A 16 6.77 4.07 -0.55
N LEU A 17 7.41 2.91 -0.31
CA LEU A 17 7.00 1.92 0.71
C LEU A 17 7.15 2.40 2.16
N LYS A 18 8.10 3.29 2.44
CA LYS A 18 8.28 3.93 3.74
C LYS A 18 7.58 5.29 3.87
N ARG A 19 7.01 5.79 2.78
CA ARG A 19 6.34 7.11 2.71
C ARG A 19 7.26 8.25 3.13
N ASP A 20 8.48 8.28 2.60
CA ASP A 20 9.50 9.29 2.97
C ASP A 20 9.02 10.74 2.73
N VAL A 21 8.04 10.97 1.85
CA VAL A 21 7.37 12.27 1.68
C VAL A 21 6.69 12.78 2.96
N HIS A 22 6.39 11.91 3.92
CA HIS A 22 5.85 12.30 5.23
C HIS A 22 6.73 13.30 5.97
N GLU A 23 8.05 13.21 5.80
CA GLU A 23 9.03 14.07 6.45
C GLU A 23 9.15 15.47 5.84
N TYR A 24 8.51 15.69 4.69
CA TYR A 24 8.50 17.01 4.06
C TYR A 24 7.57 17.95 4.81
N LEU A 25 8.02 19.20 4.94
CA LEU A 25 7.25 20.26 5.56
C LEU A 25 6.55 21.11 4.50
N ASP A 26 5.37 21.62 4.85
CA ASP A 26 4.69 22.65 4.08
C ASP A 26 5.24 24.05 4.37
N THR A 27 4.70 25.07 3.67
CA THR A 27 5.05 26.48 3.86
C THR A 27 4.75 27.01 5.26
N ASP A 28 3.87 26.34 6.01
CA ASP A 28 3.56 26.65 7.41
C ASP A 28 4.49 25.88 8.38
N GLY A 29 5.43 25.09 7.86
CA GLY A 29 6.39 24.31 8.62
C GLY A 29 5.81 23.04 9.26
N ARG A 30 4.65 22.55 8.79
CA ARG A 30 4.02 21.32 9.29
C ARG A 30 4.33 20.14 8.36
N PRO A 31 4.55 18.92 8.90
CA PRO A 31 4.82 17.77 8.07
C PRO A 31 3.59 17.36 7.25
N ILE A 32 3.87 16.82 6.06
CA ILE A 32 2.87 16.24 5.18
C ILE A 32 2.22 15.01 5.86
N GLY A 33 3.02 14.15 6.49
CA GLY A 33 2.58 12.90 7.11
C GLY A 33 1.93 13.00 8.50
N GLU A 34 1.88 14.20 9.10
CA GLU A 34 1.40 14.42 10.48
C GLU A 34 2.06 13.49 11.49
N GLY A 35 1.28 12.82 12.36
CA GLY A 35 1.78 11.91 13.40
C GLY A 35 2.65 10.76 12.90
N ARG A 36 2.66 10.50 11.58
CA ARG A 36 3.52 9.49 10.95
C ARG A 36 4.92 10.01 10.56
N SER A 37 5.22 11.26 10.88
CA SER A 37 6.52 11.87 10.58
C SER A 37 7.37 11.99 11.83
N ASP A 38 8.66 11.65 11.72
CA ASP A 38 9.62 11.78 12.82
C ASP A 38 9.76 13.23 13.29
N VAL A 39 9.62 14.20 12.37
CA VAL A 39 9.70 15.63 12.72
C VAL A 39 8.42 16.17 13.36
N TYR A 40 7.33 15.40 13.42
CA TYR A 40 6.06 15.83 14.00
C TYR A 40 6.16 16.24 15.46
N ALA A 41 6.98 15.54 16.26
CA ALA A 41 7.20 15.86 17.67
C ALA A 41 7.77 17.28 17.91
N SER A 42 8.37 17.89 16.88
CA SER A 42 8.90 19.25 16.94
C SER A 42 7.89 20.34 16.56
N VAL A 43 6.69 19.97 16.09
CA VAL A 43 5.66 20.90 15.62
C VAL A 43 4.59 21.09 16.70
N GLU A 44 4.37 22.34 17.10
CA GLU A 44 3.29 22.66 18.05
C GLU A 44 1.94 22.23 17.48
N THR A 45 1.28 21.33 18.22
CA THR A 45 0.00 20.75 17.82
C THR A 45 -0.99 20.84 18.97
N THR A 46 -2.15 21.42 18.67
CA THR A 46 -3.28 21.50 19.61
C THR A 46 -4.19 20.32 19.36
N PHE A 47 -4.35 19.50 20.41
CA PHE A 47 -5.28 18.38 20.46
C PHE A 47 -6.58 18.76 21.15
N LYS A 48 -7.71 18.24 20.69
CA LYS A 48 -9.03 18.46 21.30
C LYS A 48 -9.86 17.19 21.29
N SER A 49 -10.75 17.03 22.27
CA SER A 49 -11.81 16.02 22.18
C SER A 49 -12.63 16.25 20.91
N CYS A 50 -12.95 15.18 20.20
CA CYS A 50 -13.73 15.27 18.97
C CYS A 50 -15.20 15.58 19.28
N PRO A 51 -15.75 16.69 18.73
CA PRO A 51 -17.11 17.12 19.04
C PRO A 51 -18.17 16.43 18.18
N TYR A 52 -17.76 15.73 17.11
CA TYR A 52 -18.70 15.14 16.15
C TYR A 52 -19.36 13.89 16.74
N PRO A 53 -20.67 13.68 16.52
CA PRO A 53 -21.34 12.45 16.95
C PRO A 53 -20.79 11.24 16.20
N GLY A 54 -20.93 10.05 16.78
CA GLY A 54 -20.45 8.79 16.21
C GLY A 54 -19.38 8.12 17.08
N SER A 55 -18.65 7.18 16.49
CA SER A 55 -17.59 6.38 17.11
C SER A 55 -16.50 7.22 17.79
N ARG A 56 -16.18 8.37 17.20
CA ARG A 56 -15.15 9.30 17.69
C ARG A 56 -15.62 10.32 18.75
N HIS A 57 -16.92 10.38 19.06
CA HIS A 57 -17.45 11.41 19.96
C HIS A 57 -16.92 11.27 21.39
N ASN A 58 -16.15 12.24 21.88
CA ASN A 58 -15.46 12.15 23.18
C ASN A 58 -14.68 10.84 23.36
N HIS A 59 -14.12 10.32 22.27
CA HIS A 59 -13.20 9.19 22.32
C HIS A 59 -11.97 9.53 23.18
N GLU A 60 -11.32 8.50 23.74
CA GLU A 60 -10.11 8.70 24.55
C GLU A 60 -8.96 9.33 23.75
N TYR A 61 -8.87 8.96 22.47
CA TYR A 61 -7.93 9.57 21.53
C TYR A 61 -8.42 10.94 21.05
N PRO A 62 -7.54 11.97 21.07
CA PRO A 62 -7.92 13.30 20.65
C PRO A 62 -7.96 13.44 19.13
N MET A 63 -8.57 14.53 18.68
CA MET A 63 -8.50 15.03 17.31
C MET A 63 -7.38 16.07 17.18
N ASN A 64 -6.62 16.01 16.09
CA ASN A 64 -5.65 17.04 15.71
C ASN A 64 -6.35 18.33 15.23
N ALA A 65 -6.61 19.26 16.15
CA ALA A 65 -7.31 20.49 15.84
C ALA A 65 -6.45 21.47 15.02
N SER A 66 -5.12 21.43 15.16
CA SER A 66 -4.21 22.25 14.36
C SER A 66 -4.25 21.86 12.88
N ALA A 67 -4.21 20.56 12.59
CA ALA A 67 -4.36 20.03 11.24
C ALA A 67 -5.70 20.45 10.61
N LEU A 68 -6.81 20.21 11.33
CA LEU A 68 -8.14 20.59 10.86
C LEU A 68 -8.23 22.08 10.57
N ASN A 69 -7.69 22.94 11.43
CA ASN A 69 -7.68 24.39 11.22
C ASN A 69 -6.86 24.81 9.99
N SER A 70 -5.72 24.15 9.73
CA SER A 70 -4.91 24.38 8.54
C SER A 70 -5.70 24.05 7.27
N ILE A 71 -6.23 22.82 7.20
CA ILE A 71 -6.99 22.31 6.05
C ILE A 71 -8.27 23.12 5.82
N SER A 72 -8.95 23.55 6.89
CA SER A 72 -10.22 24.29 6.78
C SER A 72 -10.10 25.59 5.99
N LYS A 73 -8.92 26.25 6.01
CA LYS A 73 -8.65 27.47 5.24
C LYS A 73 -8.57 27.20 3.74
N GLU A 74 -8.07 26.01 3.37
CA GLU A 74 -7.88 25.58 1.98
C GLU A 74 -8.98 24.62 1.49
N TRP A 75 -9.97 24.31 2.34
CA TRP A 75 -10.91 23.22 2.12
C TRP A 75 -11.64 23.28 0.78
N GLN A 76 -12.09 24.47 0.37
CA GLN A 76 -12.78 24.60 -0.91
C GLN A 76 -11.85 24.34 -2.09
N LYS A 77 -10.56 24.69 -2.00
CA LYS A 77 -9.56 24.39 -3.02
C LYS A 77 -9.20 22.91 -3.03
N VAL A 78 -9.10 22.28 -1.86
CA VAL A 78 -8.92 20.82 -1.73
C VAL A 78 -10.04 20.07 -2.45
N LEU A 79 -11.30 20.46 -2.24
CA LEU A 79 -12.44 19.83 -2.95
C LEU A 79 -12.39 20.01 -4.47
N LEU A 80 -11.97 21.18 -4.95
CA LEU A 80 -11.78 21.41 -6.39
C LEU A 80 -10.68 20.51 -6.95
N LEU A 81 -9.56 20.38 -6.23
CA LEU A 81 -8.44 19.54 -6.64
C LEU A 81 -8.79 18.04 -6.59
N LEU A 82 -9.51 17.59 -5.57
CA LEU A 82 -10.00 16.20 -5.51
C LEU A 82 -10.82 15.82 -6.73
N GLY A 83 -11.72 16.71 -7.14
CA GLY A 83 -12.55 16.40 -8.29
C GLY A 83 -11.84 16.63 -9.63
N GLU A 84 -10.81 17.49 -9.70
CA GLU A 84 -9.88 17.49 -10.85
C GLU A 84 -9.16 16.14 -10.97
N LEU A 85 -8.63 15.61 -9.87
CA LEU A 85 -8.00 14.29 -9.85
C LEU A 85 -8.97 13.19 -10.28
N SER A 86 -10.24 13.29 -9.89
CA SER A 86 -11.30 12.40 -10.39
C SER A 86 -11.47 12.50 -11.91
N GLN A 87 -11.46 13.70 -12.48
CA GLN A 87 -11.55 13.88 -13.94
C GLN A 87 -10.32 13.32 -14.67
N GLN A 88 -9.12 13.58 -14.14
CA GLN A 88 -7.87 13.03 -14.67
C GLN A 88 -7.90 11.50 -14.66
N TYR A 89 -8.33 10.90 -13.54
CA TYR A 89 -8.54 9.47 -13.42
C TYR A 89 -9.51 8.94 -14.49
N GLN A 90 -10.69 9.53 -14.60
CA GLN A 90 -11.72 9.08 -15.53
C GLN A 90 -11.26 9.20 -17.00
N ALA A 91 -10.54 10.27 -17.33
CA ALA A 91 -9.97 10.47 -18.66
C ALA A 91 -8.87 9.45 -18.97
N TYR A 92 -7.96 9.20 -18.02
CA TYR A 92 -6.84 8.29 -18.18
C TYR A 92 -7.28 6.82 -18.27
N GLN A 93 -8.17 6.40 -17.36
CA GLN A 93 -8.67 5.02 -17.29
C GLN A 93 -9.86 4.76 -18.22
N LYS A 94 -10.48 5.81 -18.76
CA LYS A 94 -11.67 5.73 -19.62
C LYS A 94 -12.85 5.03 -18.93
N THR A 95 -13.03 5.30 -17.64
CA THR A 95 -14.10 4.75 -16.79
C THR A 95 -14.59 5.78 -15.79
N SER A 96 -15.80 5.61 -15.27
CA SER A 96 -16.35 6.36 -14.13
C SER A 96 -15.78 5.85 -12.80
N VAL A 97 -16.00 6.62 -11.72
CA VAL A 97 -15.63 6.23 -10.36
C VAL A 97 -16.83 5.55 -9.70
N ASP A 98 -16.95 4.23 -9.89
CA ASP A 98 -18.15 3.47 -9.51
C ASP A 98 -17.87 2.32 -8.54
N SER A 99 -16.61 2.01 -8.25
CA SER A 99 -16.19 0.96 -7.31
C SER A 99 -15.22 1.49 -6.24
N PHE A 100 -15.04 0.73 -5.14
CA PHE A 100 -13.99 1.06 -4.17
C PHE A 100 -12.59 1.00 -4.76
N TYR A 101 -12.37 0.19 -5.81
CA TYR A 101 -11.13 0.19 -6.58
C TYR A 101 -10.88 1.55 -7.26
N ASP A 102 -11.89 2.09 -7.95
CA ASP A 102 -11.77 3.41 -8.59
C ASP A 102 -11.50 4.51 -7.56
N LEU A 103 -12.22 4.48 -6.43
CA LEU A 103 -12.06 5.45 -5.35
C LEU A 103 -10.69 5.33 -4.65
N ALA A 104 -10.16 4.13 -4.51
CA ALA A 104 -8.80 3.88 -4.02
C ALA A 104 -7.75 4.45 -4.97
N LEU A 105 -7.95 4.38 -6.29
CA LEU A 105 -7.04 4.99 -7.26
C LEU A 105 -7.11 6.51 -7.27
N VAL A 106 -8.30 7.11 -7.15
CA VAL A 106 -8.46 8.58 -7.06
C VAL A 106 -7.84 9.12 -5.76
N SER A 107 -8.13 8.48 -4.63
CA SER A 107 -7.51 8.87 -3.35
C SER A 107 -6.00 8.65 -3.38
N GLY A 108 -5.54 7.52 -3.92
CA GLY A 108 -4.12 7.24 -4.16
C GLY A 108 -3.44 8.33 -4.98
N ALA A 109 -4.09 8.85 -6.03
CA ALA A 109 -3.57 9.98 -6.79
C ALA A 109 -3.32 11.21 -5.92
N GLY A 110 -4.28 11.62 -5.08
CA GLY A 110 -4.06 12.77 -4.21
C GLY A 110 -2.94 12.57 -3.18
N VAL A 111 -2.68 11.34 -2.73
CA VAL A 111 -1.50 11.00 -1.91
C VAL A 111 -0.23 11.15 -2.75
N PHE A 112 -0.15 10.48 -3.90
CA PHE A 112 1.04 10.43 -4.75
C PHE A 112 1.36 11.74 -5.49
N LEU A 113 0.47 12.73 -5.49
CA LEU A 113 0.78 14.06 -5.99
C LEU A 113 1.96 14.68 -5.22
N SER A 114 2.03 14.49 -3.91
CA SER A 114 3.15 15.02 -3.13
C SER A 114 4.46 14.33 -3.47
N ASP A 115 4.43 13.00 -3.64
CA ASP A 115 5.59 12.21 -4.09
C ASP A 115 6.08 12.66 -5.47
N TYR A 116 5.16 12.80 -6.43
CA TYR A 116 5.50 13.26 -7.77
C TYR A 116 6.15 14.64 -7.75
N MET A 117 5.58 15.59 -6.99
CA MET A 117 6.10 16.95 -6.89
C MET A 117 7.47 17.00 -6.20
N ALA A 118 7.75 16.11 -5.23
CA ALA A 118 9.07 16.02 -4.58
C ALA A 118 10.14 15.41 -5.51
N LEU A 119 9.75 14.44 -6.34
CA LEU A 119 10.68 13.57 -7.07
C LEU A 119 10.89 13.95 -8.54
N ARG A 120 9.97 14.71 -9.16
CA ARG A 120 10.03 15.05 -10.59
C ARG A 120 11.29 15.82 -10.95
N HIS A 121 11.80 15.60 -12.16
CA HIS A 121 13.02 16.25 -12.62
C HIS A 121 12.86 17.76 -12.82
N ALA A 122 11.74 18.17 -13.41
CA ALA A 122 11.42 19.56 -13.67
C ALA A 122 10.84 20.21 -12.41
N GLN A 123 11.54 21.19 -11.85
CA GLN A 123 11.08 21.99 -10.70
C GLN A 123 10.55 21.12 -9.53
N PRO A 124 11.39 20.23 -8.95
CA PRO A 124 10.99 19.48 -7.75
C PRO A 124 10.75 20.45 -6.59
N LEU A 125 9.72 20.18 -5.79
CA LEU A 125 9.48 20.91 -4.54
C LEU A 125 10.41 20.39 -3.45
N ALA A 126 11.12 21.30 -2.78
CA ALA A 126 11.86 20.97 -1.57
C ALA A 126 10.94 21.00 -0.33
N THR A 127 11.44 20.47 0.78
CA THR A 127 10.79 20.67 2.08
C THR A 127 10.63 22.18 2.35
N ARG A 128 9.48 22.58 2.90
CA ARG A 128 9.01 23.97 3.10
C ARG A 128 8.55 24.72 1.85
N ASP A 129 8.68 24.13 0.66
CA ASP A 129 8.11 24.70 -0.58
C ASP A 129 6.72 24.13 -0.92
N PHE A 130 6.27 23.11 -0.18
CA PHE A 130 4.95 22.50 -0.37
C PHE A 130 3.85 23.46 0.12
N PRO A 131 2.90 23.89 -0.74
CA PRO A 131 1.78 24.69 -0.29
C PRO A 131 0.89 23.87 0.64
N VAL A 132 0.30 24.56 1.63
CA VAL A 132 -0.70 23.99 2.54
C VAL A 132 -1.83 23.26 1.79
N LEU A 133 -2.18 23.71 0.58
CA LEU A 133 -3.15 23.04 -0.29
C LEU A 133 -2.77 21.58 -0.58
N LEU A 134 -1.52 21.28 -0.97
CA LEU A 134 -1.09 19.92 -1.30
C LEU A 134 -1.04 19.05 -0.04
N THR A 135 -0.57 19.62 1.07
CA THR A 135 -0.56 18.95 2.37
C THR A 135 -1.97 18.62 2.85
N GLY A 136 -2.92 19.52 2.66
CA GLY A 136 -4.33 19.28 2.99
C GLY A 136 -4.97 18.23 2.09
N LEU A 137 -4.67 18.24 0.80
CA LEU A 137 -5.09 17.18 -0.13
C LEU A 137 -4.54 15.81 0.31
N TYR A 138 -3.23 15.74 0.59
CA TYR A 138 -2.55 14.53 1.01
C TYR A 138 -3.26 13.89 2.22
N LYS A 139 -3.51 14.68 3.26
CA LYS A 139 -4.13 14.22 4.52
C LYS A 139 -5.55 13.70 4.33
N VAL A 140 -6.34 14.41 3.51
CA VAL A 140 -7.70 13.98 3.17
C VAL A 140 -7.66 12.66 2.41
N CYS A 141 -6.80 12.56 1.39
CA CYS A 141 -6.67 11.35 0.60
C CYS A 141 -6.09 10.16 1.39
N LEU A 142 -5.13 10.41 2.30
CA LEU A 142 -4.55 9.38 3.13
C LEU A 142 -5.60 8.71 4.03
N GLY A 143 -6.50 9.50 4.62
CA GLY A 143 -7.62 8.98 5.41
C GLY A 143 -8.58 8.12 4.59
N PHE A 144 -8.78 8.44 3.31
CA PHE A 144 -9.58 7.63 2.39
C PHE A 144 -8.85 6.38 1.93
N GLN A 145 -7.53 6.42 1.75
CA GLN A 145 -6.76 5.33 1.15
C GLN A 145 -6.88 4.03 1.96
N GLN A 146 -6.83 4.08 3.30
CA GLN A 146 -7.00 2.89 4.12
C GLN A 146 -8.41 2.30 4.01
N ALA A 147 -9.44 3.14 4.20
CA ALA A 147 -10.84 2.69 4.14
C ALA A 147 -11.22 2.13 2.76
N THR A 148 -10.79 2.81 1.69
CA THR A 148 -11.07 2.37 0.32
C THR A 148 -10.29 1.12 -0.04
N PHE A 149 -9.04 0.97 0.42
CA PHE A 149 -8.27 -0.25 0.23
C PHE A 149 -8.93 -1.46 0.91
N LEU A 150 -9.33 -1.34 2.18
CA LEU A 150 -9.99 -2.42 2.91
C LEU A 150 -11.33 -2.81 2.26
N ALA A 151 -12.14 -1.83 1.87
CA ALA A 151 -13.39 -2.07 1.17
C ALA A 151 -13.17 -2.75 -0.20
N MET A 152 -12.21 -2.26 -0.99
CA MET A 152 -11.80 -2.83 -2.28
C MET A 152 -11.30 -4.28 -2.14
N MET A 153 -10.53 -4.59 -1.11
CA MET A 153 -10.04 -5.94 -0.87
C MET A 153 -11.21 -6.88 -0.51
N ASN A 154 -12.17 -6.41 0.29
CA ASN A 154 -13.37 -7.18 0.62
C ASN A 154 -14.32 -7.38 -0.57
N ASP A 155 -14.31 -6.49 -1.57
CA ASP A 155 -15.11 -6.62 -2.78
C ASP A 155 -14.79 -7.89 -3.59
N GLN A 156 -13.59 -8.47 -3.41
CA GLN A 156 -13.19 -9.73 -4.04
C GLN A 156 -14.02 -10.94 -3.60
N PHE A 157 -14.70 -10.84 -2.45
CA PHE A 157 -15.56 -11.90 -1.91
C PHE A 157 -17.04 -11.66 -2.16
N LYS A 158 -17.38 -10.65 -2.96
CA LYS A 158 -18.77 -10.37 -3.34
C LYS A 158 -19.12 -11.16 -4.60
N ASP A 159 -20.31 -11.74 -4.61
CA ASP A 159 -20.76 -12.63 -5.70
C ASP A 159 -21.30 -11.85 -6.89
N SER A 160 -21.63 -10.56 -6.72
CA SER A 160 -22.24 -9.74 -7.77
C SER A 160 -21.59 -8.37 -7.94
N VAL A 161 -21.58 -7.90 -9.19
CA VAL A 161 -21.14 -6.55 -9.57
C VAL A 161 -21.98 -5.47 -8.87
N SER A 162 -23.27 -5.73 -8.61
CA SER A 162 -24.12 -4.79 -7.86
C SER A 162 -23.66 -4.57 -6.43
N GLU A 163 -23.10 -5.59 -5.77
CA GLU A 163 -22.60 -5.44 -4.40
C GLU A 163 -21.26 -4.69 -4.35
N GLN A 164 -20.53 -4.64 -5.46
CA GLN A 164 -19.26 -3.92 -5.63
C GLN A 164 -19.45 -2.44 -5.99
N GLN A 165 -20.69 -1.99 -6.20
CA GLN A 165 -20.97 -0.59 -6.47
C GLN A 165 -20.67 0.29 -5.25
N LEU A 166 -20.12 1.46 -5.50
CA LEU A 166 -19.91 2.47 -4.47
C LEU A 166 -21.26 2.87 -3.83
N PRO A 167 -21.32 2.99 -2.50
CA PRO A 167 -22.46 3.60 -1.84
C PRO A 167 -22.55 5.10 -2.17
N ASP A 168 -23.65 5.75 -1.79
CA ASP A 168 -23.66 7.21 -1.75
C ASP A 168 -22.76 7.75 -0.62
N SER A 169 -22.56 9.08 -0.56
CA SER A 169 -21.68 9.66 0.46
C SER A 169 -22.14 9.39 1.89
N LYS A 170 -23.46 9.23 2.11
CA LYS A 170 -24.00 8.88 3.43
C LYS A 170 -23.65 7.44 3.78
N GLY A 171 -23.87 6.50 2.87
CA GLY A 171 -23.54 5.09 3.04
C GLY A 171 -22.04 4.87 3.22
N PHE A 172 -21.19 5.63 2.51
CA PHE A 172 -19.74 5.61 2.75
C PHE A 172 -19.40 6.08 4.18
N TYR A 173 -19.99 7.18 4.66
CA TYR A 173 -19.76 7.64 6.03
C TYR A 173 -20.23 6.62 7.08
N GLU A 174 -21.41 6.02 6.88
CA GLU A 174 -21.94 4.96 7.76
C GLU A 174 -21.01 3.73 7.77
N HIS A 175 -20.42 3.38 6.63
CA HIS A 175 -19.41 2.33 6.54
C HIS A 175 -18.18 2.68 7.40
N LEU A 176 -17.66 3.91 7.33
CA LEU A 176 -16.52 4.32 8.16
C LEU A 176 -16.82 4.23 9.66
N GLU A 177 -18.01 4.67 10.09
CA GLU A 177 -18.44 4.60 11.49
C GLU A 177 -18.58 3.15 11.98
N THR A 178 -19.19 2.29 11.16
CA THR A 178 -19.47 0.89 11.52
C THR A 178 -18.19 0.09 11.74
N HIS A 179 -17.15 0.36 10.94
CA HIS A 179 -15.88 -0.37 10.99
C HIS A 179 -14.82 0.35 11.81
N GLY A 180 -15.16 1.41 12.55
CA GLY A 180 -14.21 2.14 13.39
C GLY A 180 -13.10 2.88 12.61
N LEU A 181 -13.24 3.04 11.29
CA LEU A 181 -12.21 3.60 10.40
C LEU A 181 -11.99 5.12 10.57
N LEU A 182 -12.67 5.73 11.53
CA LEU A 182 -12.47 7.12 11.96
C LEU A 182 -11.59 7.23 13.21
N ILE A 183 -11.14 6.11 13.77
CA ILE A 183 -10.29 6.02 14.95
C ILE A 183 -8.95 5.43 14.49
N GLY A 184 -7.88 6.22 14.60
CA GLY A 184 -6.51 5.77 14.38
C GLY A 184 -5.89 5.23 15.67
N GLU A 185 -4.59 4.93 15.61
CA GLU A 185 -3.81 4.38 16.73
C GLU A 185 -3.76 5.32 17.94
N ASP A 186 -3.48 6.61 17.70
CA ASP A 186 -3.31 7.62 18.77
C ASP A 186 -4.25 8.83 18.62
N GLU A 187 -4.96 8.94 17.50
CA GLU A 187 -5.79 10.11 17.16
C GLU A 187 -7.08 9.69 16.46
N VAL A 188 -8.15 10.48 16.60
CA VAL A 188 -9.37 10.32 15.80
C VAL A 188 -9.42 11.28 14.62
N CYS A 189 -10.07 10.85 13.54
CA CYS A 189 -10.28 11.67 12.34
C CYS A 189 -10.98 12.99 12.68
N GLY A 190 -10.38 14.10 12.28
CA GLY A 190 -10.92 15.44 12.54
C GLY A 190 -11.91 15.99 11.51
N GLY A 191 -12.14 15.30 10.41
CA GLY A 191 -13.10 15.76 9.40
C GLY A 191 -14.54 15.58 9.86
N SER A 192 -15.35 16.65 9.87
CA SER A 192 -16.80 16.52 10.12
C SER A 192 -17.48 15.58 9.11
N SER A 193 -18.66 15.04 9.44
CA SER A 193 -19.44 14.22 8.50
C SER A 193 -19.73 14.93 7.18
N VAL A 194 -19.97 16.25 7.22
CA VAL A 194 -20.16 17.06 6.01
C VAL A 194 -18.88 17.14 5.18
N MET A 195 -17.71 17.30 5.81
CA MET A 195 -16.44 17.33 5.09
C MET A 195 -16.13 16.00 4.40
N ILE A 196 -16.27 14.89 5.13
CA ILE A 196 -16.01 13.54 4.58
C ILE A 196 -16.93 13.28 3.39
N ARG A 197 -18.23 13.57 3.53
CA ARG A 197 -19.20 13.36 2.45
C ARG A 197 -18.91 14.20 1.21
N ARG A 198 -18.53 15.47 1.39
CA ARG A 198 -18.16 16.35 0.28
C ARG A 198 -16.87 15.91 -0.41
N ALA A 199 -15.88 15.42 0.34
CA ALA A 199 -14.67 14.85 -0.26
C ALA A 199 -14.99 13.61 -1.07
N PHE A 200 -15.83 12.71 -0.55
CA PHE A 200 -16.31 11.54 -1.28
C PHE A 200 -17.01 11.94 -2.59
N ASP A 201 -18.00 12.85 -2.53
CA ASP A 201 -18.75 13.28 -3.71
C ASP A 201 -17.84 13.99 -4.74
N ALA A 202 -16.82 14.72 -4.29
CA ALA A 202 -15.79 15.30 -5.15
C ALA A 202 -14.92 14.23 -5.83
N MET A 203 -14.44 13.21 -5.09
CA MET A 203 -13.66 12.10 -5.65
C MET A 203 -14.49 11.25 -6.64
N CYS A 204 -15.80 11.13 -6.44
CA CYS A 204 -16.73 10.51 -7.39
C CYS A 204 -17.08 11.42 -8.59
N GLY A 205 -16.55 12.65 -8.65
CA GLY A 205 -16.76 13.56 -9.77
C GLY A 205 -18.13 14.24 -9.83
N LYS A 206 -18.95 14.19 -8.76
CA LYS A 206 -20.33 14.72 -8.78
C LYS A 206 -20.42 16.25 -8.76
N ASP A 207 -19.39 16.92 -8.26
CA ASP A 207 -19.44 18.36 -7.95
C ASP A 207 -18.60 19.25 -8.89
N LEU A 208 -17.91 18.70 -9.91
CA LEU A 208 -17.08 19.55 -10.75
C LEU A 208 -17.87 20.33 -11.79
N LYS A 209 -17.57 21.62 -11.84
CA LYS A 209 -18.01 22.53 -12.90
C LYS A 209 -16.85 22.76 -13.88
N PRO A 210 -17.14 22.98 -15.17
CA PRO A 210 -16.13 23.44 -16.12
C PRO A 210 -15.38 24.68 -15.59
N GLY A 211 -14.06 24.75 -15.80
CA GLY A 211 -13.21 25.86 -15.35
C GLY A 211 -12.82 25.82 -13.86
N ALA A 212 -12.98 24.68 -13.17
CA ALA A 212 -12.56 24.53 -11.78
C ALA A 212 -11.06 24.84 -11.57
N MET A 213 -10.21 24.47 -12.52
CA MET A 213 -8.76 24.69 -12.48
C MET A 213 -8.36 26.17 -12.52
N GLU A 214 -9.16 27.03 -13.17
CA GLU A 214 -8.92 28.48 -13.17
C GLU A 214 -8.99 29.10 -11.75
N LYS A 215 -9.57 28.35 -10.80
CA LYS A 215 -9.69 28.75 -9.38
C LYS A 215 -8.56 28.20 -8.50
N LEU A 216 -7.57 27.53 -9.08
CA LEU A 216 -6.41 26.96 -8.38
C LEU A 216 -5.09 27.55 -8.93
N PRO A 217 -4.86 28.88 -8.82
CA PRO A 217 -3.68 29.53 -9.40
C PRO A 217 -2.36 28.95 -8.87
N GLN A 218 -2.31 28.56 -7.59
CA GLN A 218 -1.13 27.92 -6.97
C GLN A 218 -0.76 26.60 -7.65
N LEU A 219 -1.74 25.84 -8.14
CA LEU A 219 -1.50 24.59 -8.86
C LEU A 219 -1.11 24.83 -10.32
N ALA A 220 -1.64 25.90 -10.94
CA ALA A 220 -1.23 26.31 -12.28
C ALA A 220 0.24 26.76 -12.30
N GLU A 221 0.67 27.51 -11.28
CA GLU A 221 2.07 27.95 -11.09
C GLU A 221 3.05 26.79 -10.90
N MET A 222 2.56 25.62 -10.48
CA MET A 222 3.37 24.42 -10.31
C MET A 222 3.71 23.69 -11.61
N GLU A 223 3.09 24.08 -12.74
CA GLU A 223 3.34 23.48 -14.06
C GLU A 223 3.30 21.94 -14.01
N VAL A 224 2.24 21.37 -13.43
CA VAL A 224 2.09 19.92 -13.32
C VAL A 224 1.91 19.34 -14.73
N ASP A 225 2.86 18.51 -15.17
CA ASP A 225 2.67 17.63 -16.32
C ASP A 225 1.70 16.52 -15.91
N TRP A 226 0.43 16.70 -16.27
CA TRP A 226 -0.66 15.79 -15.91
C TRP A 226 -0.54 14.41 -16.56
N ASP A 227 0.02 14.31 -17.76
CA ASP A 227 0.21 13.02 -18.44
C ASP A 227 1.29 12.19 -17.72
N ALA A 228 2.41 12.84 -17.41
CA ALA A 228 3.47 12.25 -16.60
C ALA A 228 2.97 11.87 -15.21
N TYR A 229 2.27 12.77 -14.53
CA TYR A 229 1.68 12.50 -13.21
C TYR A 229 0.69 11.33 -13.24
N ASN A 230 -0.21 11.27 -14.23
CA ASN A 230 -1.16 10.16 -14.38
C ASN A 230 -0.43 8.82 -14.56
N SER A 231 0.64 8.80 -15.36
CA SER A 231 1.49 7.62 -15.50
C SER A 231 2.20 7.25 -14.19
N PHE A 232 2.75 8.23 -13.47
CA PHE A 232 3.40 8.02 -12.18
C PHE A 232 2.43 7.42 -11.15
N THR A 233 1.28 8.07 -10.92
CA THR A 233 0.32 7.63 -9.89
C THR A 233 -0.31 6.27 -10.19
N SER A 234 -0.56 5.97 -11.47
CA SER A 234 -1.07 4.65 -11.87
C SER A 234 -0.08 3.54 -11.48
N ASN A 235 1.21 3.74 -11.72
CA ASN A 235 2.25 2.78 -11.37
C ASN A 235 2.52 2.75 -9.86
N ALA A 236 2.54 3.89 -9.18
CA ALA A 236 2.73 3.96 -7.73
C ALA A 236 1.58 3.26 -6.97
N SER A 237 0.33 3.50 -7.38
CA SER A 237 -0.84 2.87 -6.77
C SER A 237 -0.86 1.36 -6.99
N ASN A 238 -0.52 0.89 -8.19
CA ASN A 238 -0.42 -0.54 -8.48
C ASN A 238 0.73 -1.22 -7.72
N LEU A 239 1.91 -0.59 -7.69
CA LEU A 239 3.05 -1.07 -6.91
C LEU A 239 2.66 -1.20 -5.43
N TRP A 240 2.03 -0.18 -4.84
CA TRP A 240 1.60 -0.19 -3.45
C TRP A 240 0.61 -1.33 -3.15
N ARG A 241 -0.43 -1.47 -3.97
CA ARG A 241 -1.41 -2.56 -3.84
C ARG A 241 -0.74 -3.94 -3.94
N LYS A 242 0.11 -4.14 -4.95
CA LYS A 242 0.80 -5.41 -5.18
C LYS A 242 1.84 -5.72 -4.10
N ALA A 243 2.45 -4.71 -3.49
CA ALA A 243 3.32 -4.87 -2.32
C ALA A 243 2.56 -5.45 -1.11
N ILE A 244 1.32 -5.03 -0.87
CA ILE A 244 0.47 -5.59 0.18
C ILE A 244 0.05 -7.03 -0.18
N LEU A 245 -0.38 -7.26 -1.43
CA LEU A 245 -0.76 -8.60 -1.91
C LEU A 245 0.40 -9.60 -1.86
N TYR A 246 1.63 -9.15 -2.16
CA TYR A 246 2.83 -9.96 -1.99
C TYR A 246 2.95 -10.49 -0.55
N VAL A 247 2.76 -9.63 0.46
CA VAL A 247 2.84 -10.06 1.87
C VAL A 247 1.77 -11.09 2.19
N ILE A 248 0.52 -10.87 1.77
CA ILE A 248 -0.59 -11.82 2.01
C ILE A 248 -0.30 -13.16 1.33
N GLN A 249 0.09 -13.15 0.05
CA GLN A 249 0.40 -14.36 -0.71
C GLN A 249 1.62 -15.09 -0.14
N MET A 250 2.65 -14.36 0.28
CA MET A 250 3.87 -14.91 0.88
C MET A 250 3.54 -15.72 2.14
N ARG A 251 2.63 -15.23 3.00
CA ARG A 251 2.17 -15.97 4.18
C ARG A 251 1.44 -17.28 3.84
N GLY A 252 0.94 -17.42 2.62
CA GLY A 252 0.35 -18.64 2.09
C GLY A 252 1.35 -19.72 1.67
N PHE A 253 2.64 -19.39 1.53
CA PHE A 253 3.68 -20.39 1.24
C PHE A 253 4.11 -21.10 2.52
N VAL A 254 3.41 -22.18 2.86
CA VAL A 254 3.78 -23.08 3.95
C VAL A 254 4.53 -24.29 3.38
N PHE A 255 5.73 -24.55 3.89
CA PHE A 255 6.48 -25.76 3.52
C PHE A 255 5.96 -26.97 4.29
N GLU A 256 5.34 -27.90 3.59
CA GLU A 256 4.74 -29.11 4.18
C GLU A 256 5.14 -30.38 3.42
N ILE A 257 5.43 -31.43 4.17
CA ILE A 257 5.74 -32.76 3.65
C ILE A 257 4.48 -33.62 3.70
N SER A 258 4.02 -34.06 2.54
CA SER A 258 2.81 -34.89 2.36
C SER A 258 3.09 -36.28 1.77
N ASP A 259 4.34 -36.62 1.46
CA ASP A 259 4.74 -37.90 0.87
C ASP A 259 4.36 -39.08 1.78
N GLY A 260 3.52 -39.99 1.27
CA GLY A 260 3.02 -41.16 2.00
C GLY A 260 4.08 -42.20 2.36
N SER A 261 5.28 -42.13 1.77
CA SER A 261 6.42 -42.98 2.13
C SER A 261 7.11 -42.58 3.44
N ILE A 262 6.83 -41.37 3.95
CA ILE A 262 7.44 -40.84 5.17
C ILE A 262 6.52 -41.17 6.37
N PRO A 263 7.05 -41.75 7.47
CA PRO A 263 6.27 -42.06 8.66
C PRO A 263 5.54 -40.83 9.21
N GLU A 264 4.29 -41.01 9.63
CA GLU A 264 3.42 -39.91 10.08
C GLU A 264 4.01 -39.07 11.22
N ALA A 265 4.68 -39.73 12.18
CA ALA A 265 5.37 -39.05 13.28
C ALA A 265 6.53 -38.17 12.79
N LEU A 266 7.28 -38.63 11.78
CA LEU A 266 8.36 -37.86 11.19
C LEU A 266 7.81 -36.66 10.39
N LYS A 267 6.77 -36.86 9.57
CA LYS A 267 6.09 -35.77 8.85
C LYS A 267 5.57 -34.70 9.81
N THR A 268 4.88 -35.12 10.88
CA THR A 268 4.37 -34.20 11.91
C THR A 268 5.50 -33.37 12.53
N THR A 269 6.63 -34.02 12.85
CA THR A 269 7.80 -33.35 13.44
C THR A 269 8.44 -32.36 12.47
N ILE A 270 8.65 -32.76 11.20
CA ILE A 270 9.20 -31.89 10.16
C ILE A 270 8.27 -30.68 9.91
N ASN A 271 6.99 -30.93 9.68
CA ASN A 271 6.01 -29.87 9.38
C ASN A 271 5.84 -28.91 10.56
N ALA A 272 5.87 -29.40 11.80
CA ALA A 272 5.86 -28.55 12.98
C ALA A 272 7.09 -27.63 13.05
N HIS A 273 8.28 -28.15 12.71
CA HIS A 273 9.51 -27.36 12.68
C HIS A 273 9.48 -26.29 11.56
N LEU A 274 9.12 -26.68 10.34
CA LEU A 274 9.01 -25.75 9.20
C LEU A 274 7.99 -24.64 9.49
N LYS A 275 6.82 -25.00 10.04
CA LYS A 275 5.79 -24.03 10.41
C LYS A 275 6.25 -23.10 11.53
N ALA A 276 6.94 -23.61 12.55
CA ALA A 276 7.47 -22.79 13.63
C ALA A 276 8.47 -21.74 13.10
N HIS A 277 9.39 -22.14 12.23
CA HIS A 277 10.37 -21.21 11.65
C HIS A 277 9.74 -20.18 10.71
N LEU A 278 8.79 -20.59 9.87
CA LEU A 278 8.02 -19.66 9.04
C LEU A 278 7.29 -18.63 9.90
N ASN A 279 6.69 -19.06 11.02
CA ASN A 279 6.04 -18.14 11.95
C ASN A 279 7.04 -17.15 12.58
N ASP A 280 8.27 -17.57 12.85
CA ASP A 280 9.31 -16.68 13.37
C ASP A 280 9.75 -15.65 12.31
N ILE A 281 9.88 -16.06 11.04
CA ILE A 281 10.06 -15.12 9.90
C ILE A 281 8.91 -14.12 9.83
N ILE A 282 7.65 -14.58 9.94
CA ILE A 282 6.46 -13.72 9.86
C ILE A 282 6.40 -12.72 11.02
N LYS A 283 6.79 -13.12 12.24
CA LYS A 283 6.83 -12.22 13.42
C LYS A 283 7.87 -11.11 13.30
N GLU A 284 8.95 -11.38 12.58
CA GLU A 284 10.02 -10.40 12.34
C GLU A 284 9.73 -9.51 11.12
N GLN A 285 8.55 -9.63 10.51
CA GLN A 285 8.14 -8.70 9.47
C GLN A 285 7.72 -7.36 10.04
N GLU A 286 8.07 -6.29 9.33
CA GLU A 286 7.75 -4.92 9.72
C GLU A 286 7.44 -4.05 8.50
N GLY A 287 6.96 -2.84 8.75
CA GLY A 287 6.71 -1.82 7.74
C GLY A 287 5.26 -1.76 7.28
N LEU A 288 4.92 -0.62 6.67
CA LEU A 288 3.54 -0.22 6.43
C LEU A 288 2.74 -1.19 5.54
N ALA A 289 3.38 -1.81 4.54
CA ALA A 289 2.71 -2.81 3.71
C ALA A 289 2.39 -4.10 4.49
N VAL A 290 3.24 -4.49 5.46
CA VAL A 290 3.01 -5.64 6.35
C VAL A 290 1.90 -5.35 7.34
N GLU A 291 1.88 -4.14 7.91
CA GLU A 291 0.81 -3.67 8.80
C GLU A 291 -0.54 -3.71 8.07
N ILE A 292 -0.63 -3.13 6.87
CA ILE A 292 -1.87 -3.12 6.10
C ILE A 292 -2.28 -4.54 5.68
N ALA A 293 -1.34 -5.40 5.27
CA ALA A 293 -1.65 -6.80 4.97
C ALA A 293 -2.21 -7.54 6.20
N THR A 294 -1.64 -7.28 7.38
CA THR A 294 -2.07 -7.89 8.64
C THR A 294 -3.45 -7.41 9.04
N MET A 295 -3.69 -6.10 9.05
CA MET A 295 -5.03 -5.53 9.29
C MET A 295 -6.06 -6.07 8.30
N THR A 296 -5.71 -6.16 7.01
CA THR A 296 -6.63 -6.70 5.98
C THR A 296 -7.04 -8.13 6.28
N ILE A 297 -6.09 -8.98 6.73
CA ILE A 297 -6.40 -10.36 7.11
C ILE A 297 -7.25 -10.39 8.39
N GLU A 298 -6.84 -9.65 9.43
CA GLU A 298 -7.45 -9.69 10.76
C GLU A 298 -8.86 -9.08 10.80
N GLU A 299 -9.07 -7.92 10.15
CA GLU A 299 -10.36 -7.21 10.14
C GLU A 299 -11.41 -7.87 9.24
N SER A 300 -11.00 -8.80 8.37
CA SER A 300 -11.91 -9.45 7.43
C SER A 300 -12.75 -10.57 8.04
N ASP A 301 -12.40 -11.04 9.24
CA ASP A 301 -12.92 -12.27 9.85
C ASP A 301 -12.77 -13.53 8.93
N ARG A 302 -11.89 -13.47 7.92
CA ARG A 302 -11.65 -14.56 6.96
C ARG A 302 -10.32 -15.27 7.23
N PRO A 303 -10.27 -16.61 7.05
CA PRO A 303 -9.00 -17.32 7.14
C PRO A 303 -8.07 -16.91 5.99
N LEU A 304 -6.75 -16.97 6.23
CA LEU A 304 -5.73 -16.68 5.22
C LEU A 304 -5.90 -17.49 3.92
N SER A 305 -6.42 -18.71 4.01
CA SER A 305 -6.69 -19.55 2.83
C SER A 305 -7.67 -18.91 1.85
N ASP A 306 -8.67 -18.18 2.34
CA ASP A 306 -9.66 -17.51 1.49
C ASP A 306 -8.99 -16.37 0.72
N TRP A 307 -8.15 -15.60 1.41
CA TRP A 307 -7.37 -14.51 0.82
C TRP A 307 -6.37 -15.01 -0.23
N VAL A 308 -5.66 -16.10 0.04
CA VAL A 308 -4.76 -16.72 -0.94
C VAL A 308 -5.55 -17.24 -2.15
N GLY A 309 -6.73 -17.81 -1.93
CA GLY A 309 -7.62 -18.28 -3.00
C GLY A 309 -8.18 -17.15 -3.87
N ALA A 310 -8.52 -16.01 -3.27
CA ALA A 310 -9.04 -14.83 -3.98
C ALA A 310 -7.99 -14.14 -4.87
N GLN A 311 -6.70 -14.41 -4.68
CA GLN A 311 -5.60 -13.72 -5.37
C GLN A 311 -5.25 -14.26 -6.77
N SER A 312 -6.10 -15.10 -7.37
CA SER A 312 -5.88 -15.58 -8.75
C SER A 312 -5.67 -14.44 -9.77
N HIS A 313 -6.38 -13.33 -9.61
CA HIS A 313 -6.22 -12.15 -10.46
C HIS A 313 -4.83 -11.51 -10.27
N PHE A 314 -4.37 -11.35 -9.04
CA PHE A 314 -3.04 -10.83 -8.73
C PHE A 314 -1.93 -11.71 -9.34
N LEU A 315 -2.02 -13.03 -9.18
CA LEU A 315 -1.03 -13.94 -9.77
C LEU A 315 -0.97 -13.84 -11.30
N LYS A 316 -2.13 -13.64 -11.94
CA LYS A 316 -2.19 -13.37 -13.38
C LYS A 316 -1.60 -12.03 -13.76
N GLU A 317 -1.83 -10.97 -12.97
CA GLU A 317 -1.27 -9.63 -13.23
C GLU A 317 0.26 -9.63 -13.24
N ILE A 318 0.90 -10.38 -12.33
CA ILE A 318 2.36 -10.48 -12.25
C ILE A 318 2.95 -11.54 -13.18
N ASP A 319 2.15 -12.13 -14.07
CA ASP A 319 2.58 -13.19 -15.00
C ASP A 319 3.20 -14.40 -14.26
N TYR A 320 2.66 -14.72 -13.07
CA TYR A 320 3.11 -15.89 -12.31
C TYR A 320 2.38 -17.15 -12.77
N SER A 321 3.15 -18.11 -13.26
CA SER A 321 2.70 -19.47 -13.57
C SER A 321 3.70 -20.46 -12.97
N PRO A 322 3.32 -21.25 -11.96
CA PRO A 322 4.25 -22.19 -11.33
C PRO A 322 4.71 -23.24 -12.36
N ALA A 323 6.00 -23.21 -12.69
CA ALA A 323 6.63 -24.22 -13.51
C ALA A 323 6.79 -25.52 -12.73
N GLN A 324 6.64 -26.65 -13.42
CA GLN A 324 6.80 -27.99 -12.82
C GLN A 324 8.27 -28.36 -12.55
N THR A 325 9.22 -27.53 -12.99
CA THR A 325 10.65 -27.77 -12.80
C THR A 325 11.13 -27.32 -11.43
N VAL A 326 11.78 -28.24 -10.73
CA VAL A 326 12.51 -27.97 -9.49
C VAL A 326 13.76 -27.17 -9.82
N ILE A 327 13.93 -26.03 -9.14
CA ILE A 327 15.14 -25.21 -9.21
C ILE A 327 15.97 -25.56 -7.97
N ASN A 328 17.16 -26.12 -8.19
CA ASN A 328 18.13 -26.22 -7.10
C ASN A 328 18.59 -24.81 -6.74
N SER A 329 18.33 -24.40 -5.50
CA SER A 329 18.62 -23.05 -5.05
C SER A 329 19.32 -23.03 -3.68
N GLU A 330 20.01 -21.92 -3.43
CA GLU A 330 20.66 -21.68 -2.14
C GLU A 330 19.64 -21.70 -1.00
N LEU A 331 18.44 -21.15 -1.21
CA LEU A 331 17.36 -21.16 -0.23
C LEU A 331 16.94 -22.58 0.14
N ALA A 332 16.72 -23.47 -0.84
CA ALA A 332 16.36 -24.87 -0.56
C ALA A 332 17.48 -25.57 0.22
N THR A 333 18.73 -25.32 -0.16
CA THR A 333 19.91 -25.85 0.55
C THR A 333 19.95 -25.39 2.00
N ARG A 334 19.65 -24.10 2.30
CA ARG A 334 19.60 -23.59 3.67
C ARG A 334 18.48 -24.24 4.49
N VAL A 335 17.26 -24.32 3.94
CA VAL A 335 16.12 -24.98 4.59
C VAL A 335 16.44 -26.44 4.93
N ILE A 336 16.98 -27.21 3.97
CA ILE A 336 17.33 -28.63 4.16
C ILE A 336 18.42 -28.80 5.21
N ASN A 337 19.46 -27.96 5.17
CA ASN A 337 20.59 -28.04 6.11
C ASN A 337 20.14 -27.71 7.53
N GLU A 338 19.30 -26.69 7.72
CA GLU A 338 18.73 -26.36 9.02
C GLU A 338 17.88 -27.51 9.57
N LEU A 339 16.98 -28.06 8.74
CA LEU A 339 16.14 -29.19 9.12
C LEU A 339 17.00 -30.39 9.56
N ALA A 340 18.07 -30.70 8.81
CA ALA A 340 18.99 -31.82 9.09
C ALA A 340 19.79 -31.65 10.39
N GLN A 341 19.94 -30.41 10.90
CA GLN A 341 20.57 -30.16 12.20
C GLN A 341 19.63 -30.48 13.38
N LYS A 342 18.32 -30.53 13.14
CA LYS A 342 17.30 -30.65 14.20
C LYS A 342 16.57 -32.00 14.19
N ILE A 343 16.40 -32.60 13.00
CA ILE A 343 15.59 -33.79 12.79
C ILE A 343 16.37 -34.79 11.93
N ASP A 344 16.46 -36.04 12.39
CA ASP A 344 17.02 -37.13 11.57
C ASP A 344 15.95 -37.65 10.60
N PHE A 345 16.14 -37.36 9.31
CA PHE A 345 15.36 -37.89 8.21
C PHE A 345 16.25 -38.60 7.18
N SER A 346 17.41 -39.11 7.59
CA SER A 346 18.40 -39.73 6.70
C SER A 346 17.83 -40.87 5.83
N LEU A 347 16.93 -41.69 6.40
CA LEU A 347 16.25 -42.78 5.68
C LEU A 347 15.23 -42.30 4.63
N HIS A 348 14.80 -41.04 4.71
CA HIS A 348 13.80 -40.43 3.83
C HIS A 348 14.34 -39.16 3.15
N ARG A 349 15.67 -39.03 3.06
CA ARG A 349 16.34 -37.81 2.62
C ARG A 349 15.84 -37.35 1.25
N ASP A 350 15.78 -38.25 0.28
CA ASP A 350 15.42 -37.90 -1.09
C ASP A 350 13.99 -37.37 -1.19
N SER A 351 13.02 -37.98 -0.49
CA SER A 351 11.64 -37.51 -0.45
C SER A 351 11.51 -36.14 0.24
N VAL A 352 12.20 -35.93 1.36
CA VAL A 352 12.18 -34.64 2.08
C VAL A 352 12.85 -33.55 1.24
N VAL A 353 14.04 -33.82 0.69
CA VAL A 353 14.77 -32.89 -0.18
C VAL A 353 13.92 -32.50 -1.38
N HIS A 354 13.36 -33.48 -2.10
CA HIS A 354 12.53 -33.21 -3.26
C HIS A 354 11.31 -32.35 -2.92
N ALA A 355 10.61 -32.67 -1.83
CA ALA A 355 9.45 -31.90 -1.39
C ALA A 355 9.80 -30.45 -1.00
N ILE A 356 10.95 -30.23 -0.35
CA ILE A 356 11.42 -28.87 -0.02
C ILE A 356 11.86 -28.12 -1.27
N GLU A 357 12.68 -28.72 -2.13
CA GLU A 357 13.14 -28.08 -3.36
C GLU A 357 11.97 -27.69 -4.27
N TRP A 358 10.93 -28.53 -4.37
CA TRP A 358 9.72 -28.22 -5.14
C TRP A 358 8.98 -27.00 -4.59
N GLN A 359 8.74 -26.94 -3.28
CA GLN A 359 8.01 -25.82 -2.65
C GLN A 359 8.83 -24.52 -2.66
N VAL A 360 10.13 -24.62 -2.41
CA VAL A 360 11.05 -23.47 -2.51
C VAL A 360 11.10 -22.96 -3.95
N SER A 361 11.14 -23.84 -4.95
CA SER A 361 11.09 -23.45 -6.36
C SER A 361 9.83 -22.65 -6.68
N HIS A 362 8.67 -23.07 -6.16
CA HIS A 362 7.41 -22.32 -6.34
C HIS A 362 7.49 -20.92 -5.73
N TYR A 363 7.99 -20.80 -4.49
CA TYR A 363 8.15 -19.50 -3.85
C TYR A 363 9.11 -18.58 -4.62
N GLN A 364 10.25 -19.10 -5.06
CA GLN A 364 11.24 -18.29 -5.77
C GLN A 364 10.76 -17.84 -7.15
N GLN A 365 9.97 -18.67 -7.85
CA GLN A 365 9.33 -18.26 -9.10
C GLN A 365 8.30 -17.15 -8.86
N PHE A 366 7.51 -17.25 -7.79
CA PHE A 366 6.58 -16.20 -7.38
C PHE A 366 7.32 -14.90 -7.04
N GLU A 367 8.35 -14.94 -6.20
CA GLU A 367 9.14 -13.77 -5.84
C GLU A 367 9.83 -13.14 -7.06
N THR A 368 10.33 -13.96 -7.99
CA THR A 368 10.91 -13.48 -9.26
C THR A 368 9.88 -12.76 -10.12
N ALA A 369 8.66 -13.29 -10.23
CA ALA A 369 7.57 -12.66 -10.98
C ALA A 369 7.18 -11.30 -10.36
N VAL A 370 7.08 -11.24 -9.03
CA VAL A 370 6.82 -9.99 -8.29
C VAL A 370 7.93 -8.96 -8.50
N LEU A 371 9.20 -9.36 -8.38
CA LEU A 371 10.34 -8.45 -8.60
C LEU A 371 10.37 -7.92 -10.04
N LYS A 372 10.07 -8.76 -11.04
CA LYS A 372 9.96 -8.34 -12.44
C LYS A 372 8.89 -7.27 -12.61
N ASP A 373 7.69 -7.49 -12.06
CA ASP A 373 6.57 -6.56 -12.13
C ASP A 373 6.86 -5.24 -11.37
N PHE A 374 7.46 -5.31 -10.19
CA PHE A 374 7.85 -4.12 -9.42
C PHE A 374 8.89 -3.28 -10.18
N ASN A 375 9.89 -3.92 -10.80
CA ASN A 375 10.88 -3.22 -11.62
C ASN A 375 10.23 -2.51 -12.81
N GLN A 376 9.22 -3.11 -13.45
CA GLN A 376 8.47 -2.47 -14.55
C GLN A 376 7.71 -1.23 -14.08
N HIS A 377 7.03 -1.31 -12.94
CA HIS A 377 6.37 -0.14 -12.35
C HIS A 377 7.36 0.97 -11.99
N LEU A 378 8.50 0.63 -11.41
CA LEU A 378 9.56 1.58 -11.07
C LEU A 378 10.15 2.25 -12.32
N GLU A 379 10.42 1.49 -13.38
CA GLU A 379 10.89 2.05 -14.67
C GLU A 379 9.88 3.02 -15.28
N ALA A 380 8.59 2.67 -15.25
CA ALA A 380 7.53 3.57 -15.72
C ALA A 380 7.45 4.86 -14.89
N MET A 381 7.61 4.77 -13.57
CA MET A 381 7.68 5.94 -12.69
C MET A 381 8.92 6.78 -12.97
N GLN A 382 10.11 6.20 -13.16
CA GLN A 382 11.33 6.94 -13.52
C GLN A 382 11.14 7.73 -14.82
N LYS A 383 10.54 7.10 -15.82
CA LYS A 383 10.18 7.77 -17.08
C LYS A 383 9.22 8.93 -16.85
N ALA A 384 8.17 8.73 -16.07
CA ALA A 384 7.19 9.76 -15.72
C ALA A 384 7.81 10.93 -14.93
N LEU A 385 8.78 10.65 -14.06
CA LEU A 385 9.51 11.69 -13.33
C LEU A 385 10.48 12.48 -14.24
N GLY A 386 10.66 12.09 -15.51
CA GLY A 386 11.58 12.75 -16.44
C GLY A 386 13.04 12.50 -16.13
N VAL A 387 13.37 11.38 -15.46
CA VAL A 387 14.76 10.99 -15.15
C VAL A 387 15.24 9.88 -16.08
N ALA A 388 16.57 9.76 -16.22
CA ALA A 388 17.17 8.69 -16.99
C ALA A 388 16.95 7.33 -16.31
N PHE A 389 16.83 6.27 -17.12
CA PHE A 389 16.73 4.90 -16.61
C PHE A 389 17.98 4.52 -15.84
N SER A 390 17.78 3.80 -14.75
CA SER A 390 18.86 3.11 -14.05
C SER A 390 18.87 1.62 -14.38
N ASP A 391 20.09 1.09 -14.53
CA ASP A 391 20.37 -0.34 -14.66
C ASP A 391 20.17 -1.09 -13.34
N THR A 392 19.98 -0.39 -12.22
CA THR A 392 19.66 -1.01 -10.93
C THR A 392 18.31 -1.70 -10.99
N THR A 393 18.25 -2.94 -10.52
CA THR A 393 17.00 -3.70 -10.36
C THR A 393 16.78 -4.06 -8.90
N LEU A 394 15.51 -4.11 -8.50
CA LEU A 394 15.15 -4.73 -7.22
C LEU A 394 15.49 -6.23 -7.25
N ALA A 395 16.05 -6.70 -6.14
CA ALA A 395 16.33 -8.09 -5.85
C ALA A 395 15.65 -8.51 -4.52
N ALA A 396 15.65 -9.82 -4.23
CA ALA A 396 15.00 -10.37 -3.03
C ALA A 396 15.45 -9.70 -1.72
N LYS A 397 16.75 -9.36 -1.59
CA LYS A 397 17.29 -8.65 -0.42
C LYS A 397 16.64 -7.28 -0.19
N ASP A 398 16.19 -6.62 -1.26
CA ASP A 398 15.57 -5.30 -1.18
C ASP A 398 14.15 -5.42 -0.62
N LEU A 399 13.46 -6.54 -0.90
CA LEU A 399 12.18 -6.86 -0.26
C LEU A 399 12.38 -7.09 1.25
N SER A 400 13.40 -7.85 1.65
CA SER A 400 13.74 -8.03 3.08
C SER A 400 14.00 -6.70 3.79
N MET A 401 14.69 -5.76 3.13
CA MET A 401 14.95 -4.43 3.73
C MET A 401 13.69 -3.59 3.94
N ILE A 402 12.62 -3.84 3.18
CA ILE A 402 11.36 -3.13 3.33
C ILE A 402 10.42 -3.85 4.30
N TYR A 403 10.36 -5.17 4.23
CA TYR A 403 9.43 -5.99 5.00
C TYR A 403 10.04 -6.55 6.29
N GLY A 404 11.29 -6.19 6.64
CA GLY A 404 12.07 -6.79 7.74
C GLY A 404 12.63 -8.16 7.38
N LYS A 405 11.73 -9.13 7.15
CA LYS A 405 12.03 -10.46 6.64
C LYS A 405 11.04 -10.93 5.58
N THR A 406 11.52 -11.81 4.72
CA THR A 406 10.74 -12.62 3.78
C THR A 406 11.17 -14.08 3.90
N ILE A 407 10.51 -15.02 3.20
CA ILE A 407 10.95 -16.42 3.19
C ILE A 407 12.36 -16.57 2.61
N SER A 408 12.82 -15.64 1.78
CA SER A 408 14.22 -15.58 1.32
C SER A 408 15.25 -15.34 2.46
N ASN A 409 14.81 -14.96 3.66
CA ASN A 409 15.62 -14.85 4.88
C ASN A 409 15.64 -16.12 5.75
N TRP A 410 15.07 -17.23 5.28
CA TRP A 410 15.36 -18.55 5.83
C TRP A 410 16.86 -18.84 5.71
#